data_AF-A0A956QCG2-F1
#
_entry.id   AF-A0A956QCG2-F1
#
_cell.length_a   1.000
_cell.length_b   1.000
_cell.length_c   1.000
_cell.angle_alpha   90.00
_cell.angle_beta   90.00
_cell.angle_gamma   90.00
#
_symmetry.space_group_name_H-M   'P 1'
#
loop_
_entity.id
_entity.type
_entity.pdbx_description
1 polymer ?
#
loop_
_entity_poly.entity_id
_entity_poly.type
_entity_poly.pdbx_seq_one_letter_code
_entity_poly.pdbx_strand_id
1 'polypeptide(L)'
;MTELFSLRERAKELTCLYEVHKVVVRRDLPPVEVFTRVLERLPTGWLAPEATAGRIEYLGRTYAGPGFHSGHPLISEPLRVGGVEVGLVEVSTTHEGKTAFLPEEVEL
;
A
#
# COMPACT_ATOMS: atom_id res chain seq x y z
N MET A 1 15.88 1.11 18.46
CA MET A 1 14.42 0.87 18.39
C MET A 1 14.11 -0.27 19.35
N THR A 2 13.03 -0.21 20.14
CA THR A 2 12.74 -1.24 21.17
C THR A 2 12.05 -2.45 20.53
N GLU A 3 12.35 -3.68 20.97
CA GLU A 3 11.72 -4.93 20.49
C GLU A 3 10.18 -4.86 20.40
N LEU A 4 9.53 -4.25 21.41
CA LEU A 4 8.08 -4.09 21.44
C LEU A 4 7.55 -3.22 20.28
N PHE A 5 8.32 -2.21 19.86
CA PHE A 5 7.95 -1.37 18.73
C PHE A 5 8.00 -2.17 17.42
N SER A 6 9.10 -2.87 17.16
CA SER A 6 9.26 -3.69 15.94
C SER A 6 8.18 -4.76 15.82
N LEU A 7 7.85 -5.44 16.92
CA LEU A 7 6.76 -6.43 16.93
C LEU A 7 5.40 -5.80 16.62
N ARG A 8 5.13 -4.60 17.16
CA ARG A 8 3.88 -3.87 16.92
C ARG A 8 3.76 -3.43 15.46
N GLU A 9 4.85 -2.95 14.86
CA GLU A 9 4.84 -2.55 13.45
C GLU A 9 4.62 -3.76 12.53
N ARG A 10 5.27 -4.91 12.77
CA ARG A 10 4.98 -6.15 12.02
C ARG A 10 3.55 -6.64 12.19
N ALA A 11 3.00 -6.60 13.40
CA ALA A 11 1.61 -6.98 13.63
C ALA A 11 0.64 -6.06 12.85
N LYS A 12 0.96 -4.78 12.76
CA LYS A 12 0.20 -3.80 11.97
C LYS A 12 0.31 -4.08 10.47
N GLU A 13 1.50 -4.39 9.95
CA GLU A 13 1.70 -4.79 8.54
C GLU A 13 0.92 -6.06 8.17
N LEU A 14 1.02 -7.10 8.99
CA LEU A 14 0.28 -8.35 8.80
C LEU A 14 -1.23 -8.12 8.81
N THR A 15 -1.70 -7.24 9.70
CA THR A 15 -3.11 -6.84 9.75
C THR A 15 -3.53 -6.13 8.46
N CYS A 16 -2.72 -5.17 7.97
CA CYS A 16 -2.97 -4.48 6.72
C CYS A 16 -3.05 -5.45 5.54
N LEU A 17 -2.06 -6.34 5.42
CA LEU A 17 -2.01 -7.34 4.35
C LEU A 17 -3.22 -8.29 4.38
N TYR A 18 -3.63 -8.72 5.58
CA TYR A 18 -4.82 -9.56 5.74
C TYR A 18 -6.11 -8.85 5.31
N GLU A 19 -6.29 -7.59 5.69
CA GLU A 19 -7.46 -6.82 5.27
C GLU A 19 -7.47 -6.53 3.76
N VAL A 20 -6.31 -6.25 3.16
CA VAL A 20 -6.17 -6.14 1.70
C VAL A 20 -6.51 -7.46 1.03
N HIS A 21 -5.96 -8.58 1.51
CA HIS A 21 -6.21 -9.91 0.96
C HIS A 21 -7.70 -10.25 0.99
N LYS A 22 -8.40 -9.97 2.09
CA LYS A 22 -9.86 -10.16 2.22
C LYS A 22 -10.66 -9.42 1.15
N VAL A 23 -10.19 -8.26 0.70
CA VAL A 23 -10.83 -7.50 -0.38
C VAL A 23 -10.50 -8.10 -1.74
N VAL A 24 -9.23 -8.41 -2.00
CA VAL A 24 -8.74 -8.88 -3.31
C VAL A 24 -9.30 -10.25 -3.68
N VAL A 25 -9.56 -11.14 -2.71
CA VAL A 25 -10.13 -12.47 -2.98
C VAL A 25 -11.63 -12.47 -3.30
N ARG A 26 -12.31 -11.32 -3.15
CA ARG A 26 -13.73 -11.20 -3.46
C ARG A 26 -13.97 -11.23 -4.97
N ARG A 27 -14.74 -12.22 -5.41
CA ARG A 27 -15.11 -12.39 -6.83
C ARG A 27 -16.42 -11.71 -7.21
N ASP A 28 -17.14 -11.18 -6.22
CA ASP A 28 -18.44 -10.54 -6.37
C ASP A 28 -18.34 -9.02 -6.59
N LEU A 29 -17.13 -8.45 -6.54
CA LEU A 29 -16.91 -7.01 -6.69
C LEU A 29 -16.24 -6.69 -8.04
N PRO A 30 -16.62 -5.59 -8.70
CA PRO A 30 -15.87 -5.10 -9.84
C PRO A 30 -14.48 -4.59 -9.41
N PRO A 31 -13.47 -4.59 -10.30
CA PRO A 31 -12.10 -4.18 -9.96
C PRO A 31 -12.01 -2.79 -9.33
N VAL A 32 -12.83 -1.83 -9.78
CA VAL A 32 -12.87 -0.48 -9.21
C VAL A 32 -13.24 -0.47 -7.72
N GLU A 33 -14.21 -1.29 -7.29
CA GLU A 33 -14.57 -1.38 -5.88
C GLU A 33 -13.47 -2.07 -5.05
N VAL A 34 -12.82 -3.07 -5.64
CA VAL A 34 -11.65 -3.72 -5.03
C VAL A 34 -10.54 -2.69 -4.83
N PHE A 35 -10.19 -1.92 -5.86
CA PHE A 35 -9.14 -0.91 -5.79
C PHE A 35 -9.44 0.18 -4.78
N THR A 36 -10.66 0.74 -4.77
CA THR A 36 -11.06 1.74 -3.76
C THR A 36 -10.86 1.20 -2.35
N ARG A 37 -11.34 -0.02 -2.08
CA ARG A 37 -11.21 -0.65 -0.77
C ARG A 37 -9.75 -0.95 -0.41
N VAL A 38 -8.94 -1.39 -1.37
CA VAL A 38 -7.49 -1.58 -1.15
C VAL A 38 -6.84 -0.25 -0.78
N LEU A 39 -7.11 0.82 -1.51
CA LEU A 39 -6.54 2.15 -1.30
C LEU A 39 -6.94 2.79 0.04
N GLU A 40 -8.13 2.46 0.57
CA GLU A 40 -8.54 2.86 1.92
C GLU A 40 -7.75 2.15 3.04
N ARG A 41 -7.33 0.91 2.79
CA ARG A 41 -6.71 0.03 3.80
C ARG A 41 -5.19 0.10 3.77
N LEU A 42 -4.62 0.32 2.59
CA LEU A 42 -3.19 0.35 2.35
C LEU A 42 -2.46 1.23 3.38
N PRO A 43 -2.86 2.49 3.65
CA PRO A 43 -2.13 3.36 4.58
C PRO A 43 -1.92 2.80 5.98
N THR A 44 -2.80 1.91 6.45
CA THR A 44 -2.72 1.33 7.81
C THR A 44 -1.46 0.50 8.04
N GLY A 45 -0.81 0.01 6.98
CA GLY A 45 0.47 -0.70 7.05
C GLY A 45 1.68 0.20 7.32
N TRP A 46 1.57 1.52 7.16
CA TRP A 46 2.71 2.45 7.24
C TRP A 46 2.83 3.11 8.61
N LEU A 47 4.00 3.66 8.90
CA LEU A 47 4.32 4.28 10.21
C LEU A 47 3.48 5.50 10.54
N ALA A 48 2.98 6.21 9.53
CA ALA A 48 2.08 7.35 9.66
C ALA A 48 0.89 7.18 8.69
N PRO A 49 -0.12 6.35 9.04
CA PRO A 49 -1.25 6.07 8.16
C PRO A 49 -1.99 7.32 7.68
N GLU A 50 -2.14 8.32 8.54
CA GLU A 50 -2.80 9.60 8.25
C GLU A 50 -2.09 10.46 7.22
N ALA A 51 -0.77 10.25 7.06
CA ALA A 51 0.06 10.95 6.09
C ALA A 51 0.38 10.07 4.87
N THR A 52 -0.17 8.85 4.80
CA THR A 52 0.13 7.87 3.76
C THR A 52 -1.08 7.65 2.87
N ALA A 53 -0.85 7.58 1.57
CA ALA A 53 -1.89 7.34 0.58
C ALA A 53 -1.35 6.49 -0.57
N GLY A 54 -2.24 5.80 -1.27
CA GLY A 54 -1.88 4.94 -2.40
C GLY A 54 -2.46 5.39 -3.74
N ARG A 55 -1.89 4.86 -4.81
CA ARG A 55 -2.43 4.92 -6.17
C ARG A 55 -2.34 3.55 -6.82
N ILE A 56 -3.37 3.19 -7.58
CA ILE A 56 -3.37 2.02 -8.46
C ILE A 56 -3.58 2.52 -9.89
N GLU A 57 -2.68 2.14 -10.78
CA GLU A 57 -2.91 2.19 -12.21
C GLU A 57 -3.32 0.80 -12.70
N TYR A 58 -4.37 0.72 -13.50
CA TYR A 58 -4.84 -0.51 -14.09
C TYR A 58 -5.41 -0.25 -15.48
N LEU A 59 -4.78 -0.84 -16.50
CA LEU A 59 -5.16 -0.71 -17.92
C LEU A 59 -5.33 0.77 -18.35
N GLY A 60 -4.37 1.62 -17.98
CA GLY A 60 -4.34 3.04 -18.28
C GLY A 60 -5.35 3.90 -17.50
N ARG A 61 -6.06 3.31 -16.52
CA ARG A 61 -6.93 4.05 -15.59
C ARG A 61 -6.25 4.20 -14.25
N THR A 62 -6.39 5.37 -13.65
CA THR A 62 -5.81 5.70 -12.36
C THR A 62 -6.88 5.76 -11.28
N TYR A 63 -6.60 5.13 -10.14
CA TYR A 63 -7.40 5.16 -8.92
C TYR A 63 -6.49 5.64 -7.80
N ALA A 64 -6.85 6.72 -7.11
CA ALA A 64 -6.02 7.29 -6.06
C ALA A 64 -6.82 7.40 -4.76
N GLY A 65 -6.18 7.02 -3.66
CA GLY A 65 -6.70 7.26 -2.32
C GLY A 65 -6.64 8.75 -1.97
N PRO A 66 -7.45 9.20 -1.00
CA PRO A 66 -7.36 10.57 -0.49
C PRO A 66 -5.93 10.90 -0.03
N GLY A 67 -5.42 12.06 -0.44
CA GLY A 67 -4.08 12.51 -0.02
C GLY A 67 -2.91 11.92 -0.80
N PHE A 68 -3.14 11.23 -1.93
CA PHE A 68 -2.04 10.75 -2.78
C PHE A 68 -1.35 11.90 -3.53
N HIS A 69 -0.01 11.88 -3.52
CA HIS A 69 0.82 12.88 -4.19
C HIS A 69 1.80 12.19 -5.16
N SER A 70 1.59 12.38 -6.47
CA SER A 70 2.36 11.70 -7.53
C SER A 70 3.83 12.13 -7.66
N GLY A 71 4.24 13.22 -7.03
CA GLY A 71 5.58 13.79 -7.19
C GLY A 71 6.70 12.98 -6.53
N HIS A 72 6.37 12.22 -5.48
CA HIS A 72 7.36 11.52 -4.64
C HIS A 72 6.79 10.18 -4.12
N PRO A 73 6.68 9.14 -4.96
CA PRO A 73 6.29 7.82 -4.48
C PRO A 73 7.37 7.28 -3.54
N LEU A 74 6.91 6.76 -2.40
CA LEU A 74 7.70 6.05 -1.41
C LEU A 74 8.00 4.62 -1.88
N ILE A 75 7.01 3.98 -2.50
CA ILE A 75 7.08 2.64 -3.12
C ILE A 75 6.33 2.70 -4.44
N SER A 76 6.85 2.01 -5.46
CA SER A 76 6.21 1.83 -6.76
C SER A 76 6.47 0.42 -7.28
N GLU A 77 5.43 -0.41 -7.36
CA GLU A 77 5.54 -1.81 -7.77
C GLU A 77 4.63 -2.12 -8.98
N PRO A 78 5.08 -2.92 -9.95
CA PRO A 78 4.28 -3.26 -11.12
C PRO A 78 3.10 -4.17 -10.75
N LEU A 79 1.91 -3.83 -11.25
CA LEU A 79 0.72 -4.66 -11.15
C LEU A 79 0.69 -5.63 -12.33
N ARG A 80 0.73 -6.94 -12.05
CA ARG A 80 0.82 -7.98 -13.09
C ARG A 80 -0.38 -8.93 -13.06
N VAL A 81 -0.91 -9.26 -14.24
CA VAL A 81 -1.94 -10.28 -14.44
C VAL A 81 -1.38 -11.34 -15.38
N GLY A 82 -1.27 -12.58 -14.90
CA GLY A 82 -0.64 -13.67 -15.67
C GLY A 82 0.81 -13.38 -16.07
N GLY A 83 1.54 -12.59 -15.26
CA GLY A 83 2.92 -12.17 -15.53
C GLY A 83 3.06 -10.91 -16.41
N VAL A 84 1.99 -10.50 -17.09
CA VAL A 84 1.96 -9.28 -17.91
C VAL A 84 1.71 -8.07 -17.03
N GLU A 85 2.55 -7.05 -17.16
CA GLU A 85 2.36 -5.77 -16.49
C GLU A 85 1.18 -5.02 -17.09
N VAL A 86 0.21 -4.67 -16.26
CA VAL A 86 -1.05 -4.00 -16.64
C VAL A 86 -1.21 -2.64 -15.96
N GLY A 87 -0.21 -2.21 -15.19
CA GLY A 87 -0.20 -0.97 -14.43
C GLY A 87 0.73 -1.09 -13.23
N LEU A 88 0.42 -0.37 -12.15
CA LEU A 88 1.27 -0.28 -10.97
C LEU A 88 0.47 0.00 -9.70
N VAL A 89 1.07 -0.29 -8.55
CA VAL A 89 0.61 0.14 -7.23
C VAL A 89 1.71 1.00 -6.62
N GLU A 90 1.32 2.16 -6.13
CA GLU A 90 2.22 3.10 -5.48
C GLU A 90 1.70 3.50 -4.12
N VAL A 91 2.65 3.89 -3.27
CA VAL A 91 2.40 4.50 -1.98
C VAL A 91 3.21 5.78 -1.92
N SER A 92 2.60 6.86 -1.44
CA SER A 92 3.26 8.13 -1.13
C SER A 92 3.01 8.48 0.34
N THR A 93 3.96 9.16 0.98
CA THR A 93 3.76 9.74 2.31
C THR A 93 4.18 11.20 2.33
N THR A 94 3.45 12.02 3.09
CA THR A 94 3.83 13.41 3.41
C THR A 94 4.57 13.51 4.75
N HIS A 95 4.73 12.40 5.47
CA HIS A 95 5.46 12.37 6.74
C HIS A 95 6.96 12.57 6.50
N GLU A 96 7.51 13.68 7.00
CA GLU A 96 8.93 13.98 6.93
C GLU A 96 9.76 12.96 7.74
N GLY A 97 10.85 12.46 7.15
CA GLY A 97 11.90 11.77 7.90
C GLY A 97 11.82 10.25 7.97
N LYS A 98 11.12 9.56 7.07
CA LYS A 98 11.17 8.08 7.02
C LYS A 98 11.30 7.53 5.61
N THR A 99 12.22 6.58 5.49
CA THR A 99 12.33 5.62 4.39
C THR A 99 11.06 4.76 4.33
N ALA A 100 10.83 4.13 3.16
CA ALA A 100 9.69 3.23 2.95
C ALA A 100 9.59 2.11 4.00
N PHE A 101 10.76 1.69 4.47
CA PHE A 101 10.99 0.56 5.34
C PHE A 101 11.87 0.98 6.52
N LEU A 102 11.68 0.34 7.66
CA LEU A 102 12.60 0.38 8.79
C LEU A 102 13.94 -0.29 8.41
N PRO A 103 15.07 0.05 9.06
CA PRO A 103 16.36 -0.57 8.75
C PRO A 103 16.31 -2.11 8.77
N GLU A 104 15.59 -2.69 9.73
CA GLU A 104 15.40 -4.14 9.85
C GLU A 104 14.52 -4.77 8.76
N GLU A 105 13.78 -3.97 7.99
CA GLU A 105 12.92 -4.42 6.88
C GLU A 105 13.66 -4.41 5.54
N VAL A 106 14.79 -3.70 5.44
CA VAL A 106 15.59 -3.60 4.21
C VAL A 106 16.49 -4.84 4.00
N GLU A 107 16.77 -5.59 5.06
CA GLU A 107 17.66 -6.76 5.03
C GLU A 107 16.93 -8.09 4.72
N LEU A 108 15.63 -8.05 4.42
CA LEU A 108 14.80 -9.22 4.06
C LEU A 108 14.69 -9.40 2.54
#